data_AF-A0A1Q7CZ17-F1
#
_entry.id   AF-A0A1Q7CZ17-F1
#
_cell.length_a   1.000
_cell.length_b   1.000
_cell.length_c   1.000
_cell.angle_alpha   90.00
_cell.angle_beta   90.00
_cell.angle_gamma   90.00
#
_symmetry.space_group_name_H-M   'P 1'
#
loop_
_entity.id
_entity.type
_entity.pdbx_description
1 polymer ?
#
loop_
_entity_poly.entity_id
_entity_poly.type
_entity_poly.pdbx_seq_one_letter_code
_entity_poly.pdbx_strand_id
1 'polypeptide(L)'
;MGIAYNLVPDAPLGGSPLLAGLVVIVGFLLGLRLCHRVRRRRHGERVLVLGSSPLGRQVVEEIERRTDLRYQVVGVVDDAENLDRVIETTLPDRIVVALAERRGRLPVYPLLESRARGIVVEDAAATYERLTGKLALEAMSPSSIVFSADFQVSRPHLALSRALSLLVSVVGLIVLAPVFVLIVLLIKLDSRGPVFFIQERVGLSGLSLLPQLVNVLRGDMNLVGPRPHPVTNLGLLILVVRNLSDVSGDAIPYYSLRCAVRPGITGWAQIRYGYANTIEEEMEKLRYDFYYLKHMSFWLDLRILFETARIVWTGHSSAAAAARVGRPDRSVDWTRRSGRVA
;
A
#
# COMPACT_ATOMS: atom_id res chain seq x y z
N MET A 1 -12.87 13.91 -40.86
CA MET A 1 -12.14 15.15 -41.25
C MET A 1 -13.07 16.33 -41.60
N GLY A 2 -14.33 16.14 -42.04
CA GLY A 2 -15.18 17.26 -42.47
C GLY A 2 -15.90 18.08 -41.37
N ILE A 3 -16.09 17.55 -40.16
CA ILE A 3 -16.89 18.23 -39.12
C ILE A 3 -16.11 19.34 -38.40
N ALA A 4 -14.79 19.21 -38.29
CA ALA A 4 -13.95 20.19 -37.59
C ALA A 4 -13.73 21.49 -38.39
N TYR A 5 -13.84 21.44 -39.72
CA TYR A 5 -13.58 22.61 -40.58
C TYR A 5 -14.72 23.64 -40.56
N ASN A 6 -15.95 23.22 -40.21
CA ASN A 6 -17.12 24.10 -40.17
C ASN A 6 -17.30 24.89 -38.86
N LEU A 7 -16.57 24.53 -37.79
CA LEU A 7 -16.77 25.13 -36.47
C LEU A 7 -15.81 26.27 -36.15
N VAL A 8 -14.65 26.37 -36.82
CA VAL A 8 -13.66 27.44 -36.61
C VAL A 8 -12.94 27.75 -37.94
N PRO A 9 -13.51 28.60 -38.82
CA PRO A 9 -12.95 28.87 -40.14
C PRO A 9 -11.63 29.66 -40.11
N ASP A 10 -11.36 30.43 -39.05
CA ASP A 10 -10.21 31.36 -38.99
C ASP A 10 -9.08 30.94 -38.04
N ALA A 11 -9.01 29.67 -37.62
CA ALA A 11 -7.86 29.21 -36.83
C ALA A 11 -6.64 29.07 -37.76
N PRO A 12 -5.52 29.80 -37.50
CA PRO A 12 -4.31 29.69 -38.31
C PRO A 12 -3.60 28.38 -37.95
N LEU A 13 -4.11 27.26 -38.43
CA LEU A 13 -3.49 25.94 -38.27
C LEU A 13 -2.45 25.74 -39.38
N GLY A 14 -1.47 26.65 -39.41
CA GLY A 14 -0.23 26.46 -40.14
C GLY A 14 0.59 25.35 -39.47
N GLY A 15 0.56 24.15 -40.04
CA GLY A 15 1.45 23.05 -39.66
C GLY A 15 0.72 21.76 -39.26
N SER A 16 0.46 20.91 -40.26
CA SER A 16 0.02 19.51 -40.17
C SER A 16 -1.38 19.23 -39.57
N PRO A 17 -2.37 18.82 -40.38
CA PRO A 17 -3.73 18.48 -39.91
C PRO A 17 -3.77 17.29 -38.94
N LEU A 18 -2.70 16.50 -38.86
CA LEU A 18 -2.52 15.42 -37.89
C LEU A 18 -2.38 15.92 -36.45
N LEU A 19 -1.66 17.03 -36.23
CA LEU A 19 -1.45 17.62 -34.91
C LEU A 19 -2.76 18.22 -34.37
N ALA A 20 -3.51 18.91 -35.21
CA ALA A 20 -4.84 19.42 -34.88
C ALA A 20 -5.80 18.27 -34.50
N GLY A 21 -5.80 17.17 -35.26
CA GLY A 21 -6.57 15.97 -34.94
C GLY A 21 -6.18 15.33 -33.60
N LEU A 22 -4.88 15.23 -33.31
CA LEU A 22 -4.38 14.68 -32.04
C LEU A 22 -4.82 15.53 -30.85
N VAL A 23 -4.75 16.85 -30.95
CA VAL A 23 -5.17 17.78 -29.87
C VAL A 23 -6.67 17.64 -29.59
N VAL A 24 -7.50 17.53 -30.63
CA VAL A 24 -8.95 17.33 -30.48
C VAL A 24 -9.25 15.97 -29.83
N ILE A 25 -8.57 14.89 -30.25
CA ILE A 25 -8.77 13.55 -29.65
C ILE A 25 -8.32 13.53 -28.18
N VAL A 26 -7.14 14.11 -27.88
CA VAL A 26 -6.63 14.20 -26.51
C VAL A 26 -7.55 15.06 -25.65
N GLY A 27 -8.01 16.21 -26.16
CA GLY A 27 -8.97 17.08 -25.49
C GLY A 27 -10.32 16.40 -25.25
N PHE A 28 -10.83 15.64 -26.22
CA PHE A 28 -12.07 14.87 -26.11
C PHE A 28 -11.94 13.72 -25.11
N LEU A 29 -10.84 12.96 -25.13
CA LEU A 29 -10.56 11.90 -24.16
C LEU A 29 -10.35 12.46 -22.75
N LEU A 30 -9.68 13.62 -22.62
CA LEU A 30 -9.55 14.34 -21.35
C LEU A 30 -10.92 14.83 -20.86
N GLY A 31 -11.76 15.36 -21.74
CA GLY A 31 -13.12 15.79 -21.45
C GLY A 31 -14.03 14.64 -21.02
N LEU A 32 -13.98 13.50 -21.71
CA LEU A 32 -14.69 12.27 -21.32
C LEU A 32 -14.18 11.74 -19.98
N ARG A 33 -12.86 11.73 -19.76
CA ARG A 33 -12.28 11.34 -18.46
C ARG A 33 -12.66 12.30 -17.36
N LEU A 34 -12.73 13.61 -17.64
CA LEU A 34 -13.11 14.64 -16.67
C LEU A 34 -14.61 14.51 -16.35
N CYS A 35 -15.47 14.34 -17.35
CA CYS A 35 -16.90 14.16 -17.17
C CYS A 35 -17.21 12.84 -16.44
N HIS A 36 -16.57 11.74 -16.81
CA HIS A 36 -16.71 10.47 -16.09
C HIS A 36 -16.20 10.57 -14.64
N ARG A 37 -15.08 11.27 -14.42
CA ARG A 37 -14.52 11.55 -13.10
C ARG A 37 -15.43 12.46 -12.27
N VAL A 38 -16.00 13.51 -12.85
CA VAL A 38 -16.92 14.45 -12.17
C VAL A 38 -18.26 13.77 -11.85
N ARG A 39 -18.78 12.96 -12.77
CA ARG A 39 -20.02 12.19 -12.58
C ARG A 39 -19.87 11.11 -11.51
N ARG A 40 -18.76 10.35 -11.50
CA ARG A 40 -18.42 9.45 -10.38
C ARG A 40 -18.11 10.20 -9.06
N ARG A 41 -17.66 11.45 -9.12
CA ARG A 41 -17.33 12.26 -7.92
C ARG A 41 -18.56 12.87 -7.21
N ARG A 42 -19.73 12.95 -7.85
CA ARG A 42 -20.91 13.59 -7.25
C ARG A 42 -21.65 12.71 -6.23
N HIS A 43 -21.64 11.39 -6.38
CA HIS A 43 -22.31 10.47 -5.45
C HIS A 43 -21.26 9.65 -4.69
N GLY A 44 -21.44 9.49 -3.38
CA GLY A 44 -20.63 8.55 -2.62
C GLY A 44 -20.96 7.12 -3.05
N GLU A 45 -19.94 6.26 -3.23
CA GLU A 45 -20.15 4.86 -3.59
C GLU A 45 -20.81 4.13 -2.42
N ARG A 46 -22.02 3.61 -2.66
CA ARG A 46 -22.81 2.85 -1.69
C ARG A 46 -22.27 1.43 -1.57
N VAL A 47 -21.72 1.09 -0.42
CA VAL A 47 -21.08 -0.20 -0.16
C VAL A 47 -21.99 -1.08 0.70
N LEU A 48 -22.28 -2.28 0.20
CA LEU A 48 -22.91 -3.36 0.96
C LEU A 48 -21.84 -4.37 1.35
N VAL A 49 -21.80 -4.81 2.60
CA VAL A 49 -20.87 -5.84 3.07
C VAL A 49 -21.63 -7.15 3.30
N LEU A 50 -21.20 -8.22 2.66
CA LEU A 50 -21.76 -9.56 2.80
C LEU A 50 -20.87 -10.40 3.72
N GLY A 51 -21.30 -10.61 4.96
CA GLY A 51 -20.65 -11.41 6.00
C GLY A 51 -20.00 -10.57 7.11
N SER A 52 -20.13 -11.01 8.36
CA SER A 52 -19.58 -10.39 9.56
C SER A 52 -18.25 -10.99 10.01
N SER A 53 -17.43 -11.51 9.07
CA SER A 53 -16.08 -11.96 9.43
C SER A 53 -15.27 -10.83 10.10
N PRO A 54 -14.27 -11.15 10.93
CA PRO A 54 -13.40 -10.14 11.53
C PRO A 54 -12.79 -9.18 10.50
N LEU A 55 -12.46 -9.69 9.31
CA LEU A 55 -11.96 -8.89 8.19
C LEU A 55 -13.03 -7.94 7.63
N GLY A 56 -14.28 -8.39 7.51
CA GLY A 56 -15.40 -7.54 7.10
C GLY A 56 -15.60 -6.36 8.04
N ARG A 57 -15.48 -6.60 9.35
CA ARG A 57 -15.53 -5.55 10.38
C ARG A 57 -14.40 -4.53 10.21
N GLN A 58 -13.16 -5.00 10.02
CA GLN A 58 -12.02 -4.13 9.76
C GLN A 58 -12.21 -3.28 8.48
N VAL A 59 -12.84 -3.82 7.43
CA VAL A 59 -13.15 -3.07 6.21
C VAL A 59 -14.18 -1.97 6.49
N VAL A 60 -15.25 -2.28 7.21
CA VAL A 60 -16.26 -1.28 7.60
C VAL A 60 -15.63 -0.16 8.43
N GLU A 61 -14.85 -0.51 9.45
CA GLU A 61 -14.13 0.45 10.29
C GLU A 61 -13.19 1.35 9.46
N GLU A 62 -12.45 0.77 8.51
CA GLU A 62 -11.56 1.55 7.64
C GLU A 62 -12.32 2.50 6.71
N ILE A 63 -13.47 2.06 6.17
CA ILE A 63 -14.34 2.89 5.33
C ILE A 63 -14.88 4.07 6.14
N GLU A 64 -15.37 3.81 7.35
CA GLU A 64 -15.95 4.85 8.22
C GLU A 64 -14.88 5.83 8.74
N ARG A 65 -13.66 5.36 8.99
CA ARG A 65 -12.55 6.21 9.42
C ARG A 65 -12.09 7.17 8.31
N ARG A 66 -12.18 6.75 7.05
CA ARG A 66 -11.70 7.53 5.89
C ARG A 66 -12.82 8.30 5.22
N THR A 67 -13.25 9.40 5.84
CA THR A 67 -14.27 10.31 5.29
C THR A 67 -13.82 11.03 4.01
N ASP A 68 -12.52 10.99 3.68
CA ASP A 68 -11.96 11.47 2.41
C ASP A 68 -12.33 10.56 1.23
N LEU A 69 -12.49 9.27 1.49
CA LEU A 69 -13.00 8.31 0.53
C LEU A 69 -14.52 8.36 0.64
N ARG A 70 -15.20 8.88 -0.40
CA ARG A 70 -16.67 9.02 -0.45
C ARG A 70 -17.37 7.66 -0.55
N TYR A 71 -17.12 6.75 0.38
CA TYR A 71 -17.82 5.48 0.54
C TYR A 71 -18.87 5.64 1.63
N GLN A 72 -20.03 5.02 1.43
CA GLN A 72 -21.08 4.95 2.45
C GLN A 72 -21.48 3.50 2.64
N VAL A 73 -21.24 2.97 3.84
CA VAL A 73 -21.71 1.62 4.19
C VAL A 73 -23.22 1.67 4.37
N VAL A 74 -23.95 1.03 3.46
CA VAL A 74 -25.42 1.03 3.45
C VAL A 74 -26.01 -0.10 4.29
N GLY A 75 -25.27 -1.21 4.41
CA GLY A 75 -25.67 -2.34 5.22
C GLY A 75 -24.57 -3.39 5.36
N VAL A 76 -24.73 -4.25 6.37
CA VAL A 76 -23.95 -5.48 6.57
C VAL A 76 -24.95 -6.63 6.65
N VAL A 77 -24.77 -7.64 5.82
CA VAL A 77 -25.69 -8.77 5.69
C VAL A 77 -24.93 -10.05 5.97
N ASP A 78 -25.36 -10.82 6.97
CA ASP A 78 -24.69 -12.09 7.32
C ASP A 78 -25.27 -13.30 6.59
N ASP A 79 -26.52 -13.19 6.15
CA ASP A 79 -27.25 -14.27 5.52
C ASP A 79 -27.32 -14.10 3.99
N ALA A 80 -26.89 -15.13 3.28
CA ALA A 80 -26.89 -15.18 1.83
C ALA A 80 -28.31 -15.26 1.26
N GLU A 81 -29.28 -15.79 2.01
CA GLU A 81 -30.66 -16.03 1.54
C GLU A 81 -31.44 -14.73 1.34
N ASN A 82 -31.16 -13.68 2.12
CA ASN A 82 -31.85 -12.40 2.04
C ASN A 82 -31.13 -11.37 1.15
N LEU A 83 -30.06 -11.77 0.46
CA LEU A 83 -29.21 -10.84 -0.27
C LEU A 83 -29.96 -10.07 -1.36
N ASP A 84 -30.84 -10.72 -2.12
CA ASP A 84 -31.57 -10.07 -3.22
C ASP A 84 -32.49 -8.94 -2.72
N ARG A 85 -33.25 -9.21 -1.65
CA ARG A 85 -34.13 -8.20 -1.02
C ARG A 85 -33.33 -6.99 -0.51
N VAL A 86 -32.17 -7.24 0.07
CA VAL A 86 -31.31 -6.16 0.56
C VAL A 86 -30.73 -5.37 -0.60
N ILE A 87 -30.30 -6.01 -1.69
CA ILE A 87 -29.80 -5.32 -2.88
C ILE A 87 -30.87 -4.42 -3.49
N GLU A 88 -32.12 -4.90 -3.59
CA GLU A 88 -33.24 -4.11 -4.12
C GLU A 88 -33.58 -2.90 -3.25
N THR A 89 -33.53 -3.07 -1.93
CA THR A 89 -33.84 -1.98 -0.98
C THR A 89 -32.70 -0.97 -0.86
N THR A 90 -31.46 -1.46 -0.82
CA THR A 90 -30.28 -0.64 -0.56
C THR A 90 -29.63 -0.09 -1.81
N LEU A 91 -29.94 -0.62 -3.01
CA LEU A 91 -29.37 -0.22 -4.30
C LEU A 91 -27.86 0.11 -4.20
N PRO A 92 -27.01 -0.88 -3.86
CA PRO A 92 -25.59 -0.65 -3.66
C PRO A 92 -24.83 -0.51 -5.00
N ASP A 93 -23.82 0.34 -5.03
CA ASP A 93 -22.88 0.46 -6.16
C ASP A 93 -21.78 -0.60 -6.09
N ARG A 94 -21.52 -1.13 -4.88
CA ARG A 94 -20.46 -2.09 -4.59
C ARG A 94 -20.86 -3.08 -3.52
N ILE A 95 -20.52 -4.35 -3.72
CA ILE A 95 -20.70 -5.44 -2.75
C ILE A 95 -19.32 -5.98 -2.37
N VAL A 96 -19.01 -5.94 -1.07
CA VAL A 96 -17.78 -6.50 -0.50
C VAL A 96 -18.11 -7.82 0.17
N VAL A 97 -17.52 -8.90 -0.34
CA VAL A 97 -17.72 -10.26 0.16
C VAL A 97 -16.72 -10.55 1.27
N ALA A 98 -17.21 -10.59 2.51
CA ALA A 98 -16.48 -10.79 3.74
C ALA A 98 -16.91 -12.07 4.48
N LEU A 99 -17.13 -13.16 3.75
CA LEU A 99 -17.44 -14.48 4.32
C LEU A 99 -16.16 -15.22 4.68
N ALA A 100 -16.06 -15.69 5.93
CA ALA A 100 -14.93 -16.51 6.40
C ALA A 100 -14.91 -17.89 5.73
N GLU A 101 -16.07 -18.54 5.63
CA GLU A 101 -16.27 -19.78 4.88
C GLU A 101 -17.11 -19.50 3.63
N ARG A 102 -16.58 -19.87 2.46
CA ARG A 102 -17.24 -19.63 1.17
C ARG A 102 -17.90 -20.89 0.63
N ARG A 103 -17.43 -22.07 1.04
CA ARG A 103 -17.96 -23.34 0.54
C ARG A 103 -19.40 -23.51 1.04
N GLY A 104 -20.35 -23.60 0.11
CA GLY A 104 -21.77 -23.78 0.40
C GLY A 104 -22.51 -22.54 0.92
N ARG A 105 -21.81 -21.44 1.28
CA ARG A 105 -22.44 -20.21 1.80
C ARG A 105 -22.36 -19.02 0.88
N LEU A 106 -21.52 -19.05 -0.16
CA LEU A 106 -21.38 -17.95 -1.10
C LEU A 106 -22.58 -17.92 -2.07
N PRO A 107 -23.43 -16.87 -2.08
CA PRO A 107 -24.54 -16.74 -3.01
C PRO A 107 -24.03 -16.37 -4.41
N VAL A 108 -23.54 -17.36 -5.15
CA VAL A 108 -22.89 -17.14 -6.46
C VAL A 108 -23.84 -16.47 -7.45
N TYR A 109 -25.08 -16.94 -7.58
CA TYR A 109 -26.04 -16.40 -8.55
C TYR A 109 -26.44 -14.94 -8.26
N PRO A 110 -26.89 -14.56 -7.05
CA PRO A 110 -27.14 -13.15 -6.70
C PRO A 110 -25.96 -12.21 -6.96
N LEU A 111 -24.74 -12.67 -6.66
CA LEU A 111 -23.53 -11.87 -6.88
C LEU A 111 -23.19 -11.73 -8.37
N LEU A 112 -23.36 -12.78 -9.17
CA LEU A 112 -23.18 -12.72 -10.62
C LEU A 112 -24.22 -11.80 -11.27
N GLU A 113 -25.48 -11.88 -10.85
CA GLU A 113 -26.54 -11.01 -11.35
C GLU A 113 -26.27 -9.54 -10.98
N SER A 114 -25.88 -9.28 -9.73
CA SER A 114 -25.45 -7.96 -9.27
C SER A 114 -24.30 -7.41 -10.14
N ARG A 115 -23.31 -8.25 -10.43
CA ARG A 115 -22.19 -7.89 -11.30
C ARG A 115 -22.66 -7.59 -12.73
N ALA A 116 -23.60 -8.36 -13.27
CA ALA A 116 -24.19 -8.12 -14.59
C ALA A 116 -24.99 -6.81 -14.65
N ARG A 117 -25.63 -6.40 -13.55
CA ARG A 117 -26.30 -5.09 -13.38
C ARG A 117 -25.31 -3.92 -13.20
N GLY A 118 -24.00 -4.19 -13.20
CA GLY A 118 -22.94 -3.18 -13.09
C GLY A 118 -22.48 -2.88 -11.66
N ILE A 119 -22.96 -3.63 -10.66
CA ILE A 119 -22.53 -3.52 -9.27
C ILE A 119 -21.14 -4.15 -9.12
N VAL A 120 -20.20 -3.44 -8.49
CA VAL A 120 -18.84 -3.96 -8.32
C VAL A 120 -18.79 -4.98 -7.19
N VAL A 121 -18.56 -6.25 -7.51
CA VAL A 121 -18.39 -7.32 -6.52
C VAL A 121 -16.91 -7.60 -6.28
N GLU A 122 -16.46 -7.48 -5.03
CA GLU A 122 -15.06 -7.63 -4.63
C GLU A 122 -14.88 -8.41 -3.32
N ASP A 123 -13.68 -8.96 -3.16
CA ASP A 123 -13.25 -9.64 -1.95
C ASP A 123 -12.94 -8.65 -0.81
N ALA A 124 -13.26 -9.00 0.43
CA ALA A 124 -12.92 -8.21 1.60
C ALA A 124 -11.41 -8.01 1.79
N ALA A 125 -10.58 -9.01 1.53
CA ALA A 125 -9.12 -8.89 1.62
C ALA A 125 -8.58 -7.92 0.58
N ALA A 126 -9.06 -8.02 -0.67
CA ALA A 126 -8.67 -7.10 -1.74
C ALA A 126 -9.17 -5.67 -1.47
N THR A 127 -10.36 -5.53 -0.90
CA THR A 127 -10.94 -4.23 -0.51
C THR A 127 -10.12 -3.60 0.61
N TYR A 128 -9.82 -4.36 1.67
CA TYR A 128 -8.97 -3.92 2.77
C TYR A 128 -7.61 -3.45 2.26
N GLU A 129 -6.99 -4.25 1.40
CA GLU A 129 -5.69 -3.97 0.80
C GLU A 129 -5.69 -2.69 -0.03
N ARG A 130 -6.73 -2.46 -0.84
CA ARG A 130 -6.87 -1.23 -1.63
C ARG A 130 -7.09 0.01 -0.76
N LEU A 131 -7.93 -0.09 0.27
CA LEU A 131 -8.27 1.03 1.15
C LEU A 131 -7.08 1.46 2.00
N THR A 132 -6.38 0.48 2.56
CA THR A 132 -5.33 0.71 3.55
C THR A 132 -3.94 0.84 2.93
N GLY A 133 -3.69 0.16 1.82
CA GLY A 133 -2.35 -0.05 1.29
C GLY A 133 -1.52 -1.01 2.15
N LYS A 134 -2.14 -1.91 2.92
CA LYS A 134 -1.48 -2.96 3.71
C LYS A 134 -2.21 -4.30 3.53
N LEU A 135 -1.47 -5.38 3.70
CA LEU A 135 -2.01 -6.73 3.53
C LEU A 135 -2.69 -7.24 4.82
N ALA A 136 -3.83 -7.90 4.70
CA ALA A 136 -4.49 -8.56 5.84
C ALA A 136 -3.84 -9.93 6.10
N LEU A 137 -2.84 -9.97 6.99
CA LEU A 137 -2.10 -11.20 7.31
C LEU A 137 -3.02 -12.32 7.82
N GLU A 138 -4.06 -11.94 8.56
CA GLU A 138 -5.04 -12.82 9.18
C GLU A 138 -5.92 -13.54 8.15
N ALA A 139 -6.06 -12.96 6.96
CA ALA A 139 -6.86 -13.52 5.86
C ALA A 139 -6.02 -14.32 4.85
N MET A 140 -4.70 -14.33 5.00
CA MET A 140 -3.82 -15.06 4.08
C MET A 140 -3.75 -16.54 4.46
N SER A 141 -4.21 -17.40 3.56
CA SER A 141 -3.96 -18.83 3.68
C SER A 141 -2.52 -19.16 3.27
N PRO A 142 -1.84 -20.12 3.92
CA PRO A 142 -0.51 -20.56 3.51
C PRO A 142 -0.46 -21.00 2.05
N SER A 143 -1.54 -21.64 1.56
CA SER A 143 -1.67 -22.07 0.17
C SER A 143 -1.70 -20.90 -0.80
N SER A 144 -2.34 -19.77 -0.46
CA SER A 144 -2.34 -18.59 -1.31
C SER A 144 -0.92 -18.04 -1.51
N ILE A 145 -0.07 -18.07 -0.49
CA ILE A 145 1.32 -17.59 -0.61
C ILE A 145 2.16 -18.52 -1.48
N VAL A 146 2.03 -19.83 -1.31
CA VAL A 146 2.83 -20.82 -2.03
C VAL A 146 2.45 -20.91 -3.51
N PHE A 147 1.15 -20.83 -3.82
CA PHE A 147 0.63 -21.06 -5.17
C PHE A 147 0.29 -19.77 -5.94
N SER A 148 0.30 -18.59 -5.29
CA SER A 148 0.10 -17.32 -6.01
C SER A 148 1.37 -16.84 -6.70
N ALA A 149 1.17 -16.09 -7.79
CA ALA A 149 2.24 -15.32 -8.40
C ALA A 149 2.51 -14.00 -7.64
N ASP A 150 1.75 -13.71 -6.59
CA ASP A 150 1.71 -12.41 -5.91
C ASP A 150 3.06 -12.03 -5.30
N PHE A 151 3.85 -13.00 -4.83
CA PHE A 151 5.17 -12.78 -4.24
C PHE A 151 6.33 -13.11 -5.18
N GLN A 152 6.05 -13.30 -6.48
CA GLN A 152 7.10 -13.58 -7.46
C GLN A 152 7.84 -12.28 -7.81
N VAL A 153 9.11 -12.23 -7.43
CA VAL A 153 9.92 -11.06 -7.67
C VAL A 153 10.40 -11.04 -9.12
N SER A 154 9.92 -10.07 -9.89
CA SER A 154 10.30 -9.89 -11.30
C SER A 154 11.78 -9.48 -11.43
N ARG A 155 12.59 -10.30 -12.12
CA ARG A 155 14.00 -10.01 -12.41
C ARG A 155 14.24 -8.66 -13.11
N PRO A 156 13.50 -8.28 -14.18
CA PRO A 156 13.71 -6.98 -14.81
C PRO A 156 13.38 -5.82 -13.85
N HIS A 157 12.37 -5.99 -13.00
CA HIS A 157 12.07 -5.00 -11.95
C HIS A 157 13.26 -4.86 -11.00
N LEU A 158 13.79 -5.96 -10.46
CA LEU A 158 14.96 -5.92 -9.58
C LEU A 158 16.18 -5.27 -10.24
N ALA A 159 16.43 -5.56 -11.51
CA ALA A 159 17.52 -4.95 -12.26
C ALA A 159 17.32 -3.44 -12.43
N LEU A 160 16.11 -3.00 -12.74
CA LEU A 160 15.76 -1.58 -12.87
C LEU A 160 15.86 -0.84 -11.53
N SER A 161 15.26 -1.38 -10.47
CA SER A 161 15.36 -0.82 -9.12
C SER A 161 16.83 -0.75 -8.67
N ARG A 162 17.65 -1.73 -9.06
CA ARG A 162 19.09 -1.71 -8.79
C ARG A 162 19.83 -0.63 -9.57
N ALA A 163 19.58 -0.50 -10.87
CA ALA A 163 20.19 0.52 -11.72
C ALA A 163 19.84 1.94 -11.21
N LEU A 164 18.57 2.17 -10.90
CA LEU A 164 18.10 3.43 -10.31
C LEU A 164 18.74 3.68 -8.94
N SER A 165 18.86 2.64 -8.11
CA SER A 165 19.49 2.77 -6.79
C SER A 165 20.95 3.19 -6.87
N LEU A 166 21.70 2.59 -7.80
CA LEU A 166 23.10 2.94 -8.06
C LEU A 166 23.23 4.36 -8.60
N LEU A 167 22.43 4.72 -9.61
CA LEU A 167 22.44 6.06 -10.21
C LEU A 167 22.25 7.15 -9.15
N VAL A 168 21.17 7.07 -8.37
CA VAL A 168 20.85 8.10 -7.37
C VAL A 168 21.88 8.11 -6.25
N SER A 169 22.41 6.94 -5.86
CA SER A 169 23.41 6.87 -4.79
C SER A 169 24.77 7.44 -5.22
N VAL A 170 25.21 7.21 -6.45
CA VAL A 170 26.41 7.82 -7.02
C VAL A 170 26.24 9.34 -7.13
N VAL A 171 25.15 9.81 -7.74
CA VAL A 171 24.87 11.25 -7.87
C VAL A 171 24.78 11.91 -6.50
N GLY A 172 24.03 11.30 -5.58
CA GLY A 172 23.87 11.80 -4.21
C GLY A 172 25.20 11.87 -3.46
N LEU A 173 26.07 10.87 -3.60
CA LEU A 173 27.38 10.87 -2.96
C LEU A 173 28.30 11.96 -3.53
N ILE A 174 28.30 12.20 -4.84
CA ILE A 174 29.09 13.27 -5.47
C ILE A 174 28.61 14.64 -4.99
N VAL A 175 27.29 14.87 -5.01
CA VAL A 175 26.69 16.16 -4.59
C VAL A 175 26.92 16.42 -3.10
N LEU A 176 26.80 15.39 -2.26
CA LEU A 176 26.97 15.51 -0.80
C LEU A 176 28.43 15.36 -0.35
N ALA A 177 29.36 14.95 -1.21
CA ALA A 177 30.78 14.81 -0.89
C ALA A 177 31.39 16.04 -0.19
N PRO A 178 31.23 17.30 -0.70
CA PRO A 178 31.80 18.47 -0.02
C PRO A 178 31.22 18.66 1.39
N VAL A 179 29.93 18.38 1.57
CA VAL A 179 29.25 18.46 2.86
C VAL A 179 29.77 17.38 3.81
N PHE A 180 29.95 16.14 3.33
CA PHE A 180 30.52 15.06 4.14
C PHE A 180 31.95 15.34 4.57
N VAL A 181 32.79 15.90 3.69
CA VAL A 181 34.16 16.32 4.06
C VAL A 181 34.14 17.38 5.16
N LEU A 182 33.26 18.37 5.05
CA LEU A 182 33.10 19.39 6.09
C LEU A 182 32.64 18.78 7.42
N ILE A 183 31.64 17.89 7.41
CA ILE A 183 31.16 17.20 8.61
C ILE A 183 32.27 16.37 9.26
N VAL A 184 33.04 15.63 8.45
CA VAL A 184 34.20 14.85 8.92
C VAL A 184 35.22 15.74 9.61
N LEU A 185 35.55 16.89 9.02
CA LEU A 185 36.47 17.86 9.59
C LEU A 185 35.95 18.40 10.93
N LEU A 186 34.69 18.81 10.99
CA LEU A 186 34.06 19.34 12.21
C LEU A 186 34.04 18.30 13.34
N ILE A 187 33.67 17.04 13.04
CA ILE A 187 33.67 15.96 14.03
C ILE A 187 35.08 15.69 14.56
N LYS A 188 36.11 15.77 13.70
CA LYS A 188 37.51 15.56 14.09
C LYS A 188 38.12 16.71 14.87
N LEU A 189 37.63 17.93 14.69
CA LEU A 189 38.03 19.09 15.48
C LEU A 189 37.36 19.07 16.87
N ASP A 190 36.14 18.55 16.98
CA ASP A 190 35.37 18.51 18.23
C ASP A 190 35.65 17.25 19.08
N SER A 191 35.83 16.09 18.44
CA SER A 191 36.01 14.81 19.13
C SER A 191 37.14 13.96 18.54
N ARG A 192 37.84 13.20 19.41
CA ARG A 192 38.87 12.23 18.98
C ARG A 192 38.28 10.92 18.43
N GLY A 193 36.95 10.76 18.48
CA GLY A 193 36.26 9.52 18.12
C GLY A 193 36.33 9.17 16.62
N PRO A 194 35.92 7.94 16.26
CA PRO A 194 35.67 7.57 14.87
C PRO A 194 34.46 8.35 14.32
N VAL A 195 34.55 8.80 13.07
CA VAL A 195 33.48 9.59 12.42
C VAL A 195 32.28 8.71 12.06
N PHE A 196 32.52 7.44 11.78
CA PHE A 196 31.47 6.49 11.43
C PHE A 196 31.11 5.62 12.63
N PHE A 197 29.82 5.59 12.96
CA PHE A 197 29.24 4.65 13.89
C PHE A 197 28.70 3.44 13.13
N ILE A 198 29.22 2.25 13.43
CA ILE A 198 28.79 1.00 12.80
C ILE A 198 27.71 0.37 13.68
N GLN A 199 26.51 0.23 13.13
CA GLN A 199 25.43 -0.51 13.77
C GLN A 199 25.20 -1.83 13.04
N GLU A 200 25.10 -2.93 13.78
CA GLU A 200 24.69 -4.21 13.22
C GLU A 200 23.18 -4.23 12.99
N ARG A 201 22.77 -4.65 11.78
CA ARG A 201 21.37 -4.82 11.40
C ARG A 201 21.15 -6.12 10.64
N VAL A 202 20.00 -6.73 10.87
CA VAL A 202 19.64 -7.99 10.23
C VAL A 202 18.96 -7.70 8.89
N GLY A 203 19.52 -8.29 7.83
CA GLY A 203 19.03 -8.27 6.47
C GLY A 203 19.45 -9.55 5.75
N LEU A 204 19.14 -9.66 4.46
CA LEU A 204 19.44 -10.83 3.62
C LEU A 204 20.90 -11.33 3.76
N SER A 205 21.85 -10.42 4.00
CA SER A 205 23.29 -10.72 4.07
C SER A 205 23.96 -10.43 5.42
N GLY A 206 23.21 -10.13 6.50
CA GLY A 206 23.82 -9.75 7.80
C GLY A 206 24.63 -8.45 7.69
N LEU A 207 23.97 -7.30 7.79
CA LEU A 207 24.57 -6.03 7.40
C LEU A 207 25.28 -5.33 8.55
N SER A 208 26.56 -5.03 8.34
CA SER A 208 27.35 -4.06 9.11
C SER A 208 27.24 -2.69 8.41
N LEU A 209 26.70 -1.67 9.10
CA LEU A 209 26.43 -0.38 8.44
C LEU A 209 27.67 0.53 8.36
N LEU A 210 28.22 0.64 7.15
CA LEU A 210 28.79 1.90 6.65
C LEU A 210 27.66 2.92 6.35
N PRO A 211 27.97 4.18 6.00
CA PRO A 211 26.95 5.13 5.53
C PRO A 211 26.03 4.51 4.48
N GLN A 212 24.71 4.70 4.61
CA GLN A 212 23.72 3.88 3.89
C GLN A 212 23.89 3.89 2.36
N LEU A 213 24.28 5.02 1.77
CA LEU A 213 24.55 5.13 0.34
C LEU A 213 25.73 4.25 -0.10
N VAL A 214 26.72 4.03 0.76
CA VAL A 214 27.84 3.11 0.50
C VAL A 214 27.36 1.66 0.46
N ASN A 215 26.41 1.27 1.32
CA ASN A 215 25.82 -0.07 1.29
C ASN A 215 24.99 -0.27 0.01
N VAL A 216 24.38 0.79 -0.51
CA VAL A 216 23.74 0.74 -1.83
C VAL A 216 24.79 0.46 -2.90
N LEU A 217 25.93 1.15 -2.91
CA LEU A 217 27.01 0.89 -3.87
C LEU A 217 27.56 -0.53 -3.78
N ARG A 218 27.78 -1.05 -2.55
CA ARG A 218 28.27 -2.42 -2.30
C ARG A 218 27.34 -3.53 -2.77
N GLY A 219 26.04 -3.23 -2.90
CA GLY A 219 25.05 -4.24 -3.33
C GLY A 219 24.23 -4.83 -2.19
N ASP A 220 24.50 -4.41 -0.97
CA ASP A 220 23.84 -4.83 0.26
C ASP A 220 22.43 -4.26 0.40
N MET A 221 22.21 -3.06 -0.13
CA MET A 221 20.94 -2.34 -0.05
C MET A 221 20.52 -1.76 -1.41
N ASN A 222 19.25 -1.43 -1.53
CA ASN A 222 18.69 -0.57 -2.56
C ASN A 222 18.16 0.74 -1.93
N LEU A 223 17.75 1.70 -2.75
CA LEU A 223 17.06 2.89 -2.23
C LEU A 223 15.69 2.52 -1.66
N VAL A 224 14.93 1.71 -2.40
CA VAL A 224 13.57 1.29 -2.04
C VAL A 224 13.57 -0.19 -1.65
N GLY A 225 12.93 -0.49 -0.53
CA GLY A 225 12.73 -1.84 -0.04
C GLY A 225 12.39 -1.88 1.46
N PRO A 226 12.08 -3.06 2.01
CA PRO A 226 11.83 -3.21 3.44
C PRO A 226 13.04 -2.79 4.28
N ARG A 227 12.82 -2.09 5.39
CA ARG A 227 13.91 -1.55 6.23
C ARG A 227 14.56 -2.66 7.06
N PRO A 228 15.90 -2.81 7.11
CA PRO A 228 16.54 -3.82 7.95
C PRO A 228 16.32 -3.53 9.44
N HIS A 229 16.07 -4.58 10.22
CA HIS A 229 15.81 -4.44 11.66
C HIS A 229 17.11 -4.29 12.44
N PRO A 230 17.17 -3.42 13.46
CA PRO A 230 18.30 -3.40 14.37
C PRO A 230 18.38 -4.73 15.14
N VAL A 231 19.60 -5.24 15.35
CA VAL A 231 19.84 -6.51 16.06
C VAL A 231 19.30 -6.46 17.50
N THR A 232 19.20 -5.28 18.11
CA THR A 232 18.59 -5.09 19.44
C THR A 232 17.13 -5.56 19.51
N ASN A 233 16.37 -5.46 18.41
CA ASN A 233 14.99 -5.94 18.34
C ASN A 233 14.90 -7.40 17.85
N LEU A 234 16.04 -8.02 17.52
CA LEU A 234 16.10 -9.39 17.03
C LEU A 234 15.71 -10.40 18.10
N GLY A 235 15.93 -10.11 19.40
CA GLY A 235 15.49 -10.98 20.49
C GLY A 235 13.96 -11.13 20.54
N LEU A 236 13.23 -10.02 20.46
CA LEU A 236 11.77 -10.00 20.30
C LEU A 236 11.35 -10.72 19.03
N LEU A 237 12.05 -10.49 17.92
CA LEU A 237 11.76 -11.12 16.66
C LEU A 237 12.02 -12.65 16.67
N ILE A 238 13.06 -13.12 17.35
CA ILE A 238 13.40 -14.55 17.44
C ILE A 238 12.38 -15.29 18.30
N LEU A 239 11.93 -14.69 19.41
CA LEU A 239 10.82 -15.23 20.21
C LEU A 239 9.55 -15.40 19.37
N VAL A 240 9.34 -14.50 18.42
CA VAL A 240 8.21 -14.45 17.49
C VAL A 240 8.41 -15.33 16.24
N VAL A 241 9.64 -15.58 15.78
CA VAL A 241 9.98 -16.31 14.54
C VAL A 241 10.25 -17.80 14.76
N ARG A 242 10.69 -18.21 15.95
CA ARG A 242 11.13 -19.60 16.21
C ARG A 242 10.03 -20.62 16.47
N ASN A 243 8.75 -20.30 16.27
CA ASN A 243 7.66 -21.21 16.66
C ASN A 243 7.85 -21.73 18.10
N LEU A 244 8.17 -20.85 19.05
CA LEU A 244 7.81 -21.08 20.46
C LEU A 244 6.28 -20.88 20.62
N SER A 245 5.52 -21.51 19.72
CA SER A 245 4.07 -21.50 19.68
C SER A 245 3.46 -22.17 20.91
N ASP A 246 4.22 -23.05 21.58
CA ASP A 246 3.77 -23.76 22.78
C ASP A 246 3.77 -22.90 24.05
N VAL A 247 4.34 -21.69 24.03
CA VAL A 247 4.45 -20.86 25.25
C VAL A 247 3.68 -19.53 25.17
N SER A 248 3.43 -18.94 23.98
CA SER A 248 2.80 -17.60 23.94
C SER A 248 1.91 -17.22 22.74
N GLY A 249 1.69 -18.06 21.71
CA GLY A 249 0.68 -17.77 20.66
C GLY A 249 0.92 -16.56 19.72
N ASP A 250 1.92 -15.71 19.99
CA ASP A 250 2.13 -14.41 19.32
C ASP A 250 3.24 -14.43 18.23
N ALA A 251 3.29 -15.47 17.39
CA ALA A 251 4.24 -15.54 16.28
C ALA A 251 3.79 -14.67 15.09
N ILE A 252 4.70 -13.88 14.50
CA ILE A 252 4.43 -13.07 13.30
C ILE A 252 4.54 -13.99 12.08
N PRO A 253 3.43 -14.25 11.37
CA PRO A 253 3.40 -15.23 10.30
C PRO A 253 4.22 -14.75 9.08
N TYR A 254 4.94 -15.70 8.46
CA TYR A 254 5.65 -15.55 7.19
C TYR A 254 6.76 -14.48 7.14
N TYR A 255 7.24 -14.02 8.29
CA TYR A 255 8.21 -12.91 8.38
C TYR A 255 9.40 -13.02 7.41
N SER A 256 9.92 -14.23 7.20
CA SER A 256 11.06 -14.51 6.31
C SER A 256 10.84 -14.09 4.86
N LEU A 257 9.59 -14.02 4.37
CA LEU A 257 9.28 -13.58 3.00
C LEU A 257 9.76 -12.17 2.71
N ARG A 258 9.87 -11.33 3.74
CA ARG A 258 10.38 -9.97 3.61
C ARG A 258 11.83 -9.93 3.18
N CYS A 259 12.59 -10.96 3.52
CA CYS A 259 13.96 -11.12 3.08
C CYS A 259 14.03 -11.60 1.63
N ALA A 260 12.93 -11.81 0.89
CA ALA A 260 13.03 -12.18 -0.54
C ALA A 260 13.67 -11.09 -1.42
N VAL A 261 13.71 -9.83 -0.95
CA VAL A 261 14.29 -8.68 -1.66
C VAL A 261 15.34 -7.98 -0.82
N ARG A 262 16.21 -7.22 -1.49
CA ARG A 262 17.23 -6.43 -0.81
C ARG A 262 16.58 -5.35 0.06
N PRO A 263 17.14 -5.09 1.26
CA PRO A 263 16.66 -4.02 2.12
C PRO A 263 16.80 -2.63 1.47
N GLY A 264 15.91 -1.72 1.86
CA GLY A 264 15.85 -0.34 1.38
C GLY A 264 16.32 0.69 2.40
N ILE A 265 16.88 1.81 1.92
CA ILE A 265 17.03 3.04 2.71
C ILE A 265 15.65 3.54 3.13
N THR A 266 14.74 3.61 2.15
CA THR A 266 13.32 3.95 2.31
C THR A 266 12.41 2.81 1.86
N GLY A 267 11.14 2.83 2.27
CA GLY A 267 10.19 1.79 1.93
C GLY A 267 8.76 2.19 2.26
N TRP A 268 7.80 1.43 1.74
CA TRP A 268 6.38 1.72 1.88
C TRP A 268 5.94 1.82 3.35
N ALA A 269 6.39 0.89 4.20
CA ALA A 269 6.07 0.89 5.61
C ALA A 269 6.65 2.11 6.37
N GLN A 270 7.81 2.63 5.94
CA GLN A 270 8.41 3.82 6.57
C GLN A 270 7.61 5.10 6.28
N ILE A 271 7.04 5.20 5.08
CA ILE A 271 6.25 6.36 4.65
C ILE A 271 4.85 6.32 5.26
N ARG A 272 4.26 5.13 5.38
CA ARG A 272 2.87 4.96 5.84
C ARG A 272 2.72 4.85 7.35
N TYR A 273 3.68 4.23 8.03
CA TYR A 273 3.58 3.92 9.45
C TYR A 273 4.73 4.56 10.25
N GLY A 274 5.99 4.21 9.96
CA GLY A 274 7.15 4.75 10.67
C GLY A 274 7.88 3.71 11.51
N TYR A 275 8.30 4.09 12.73
CA TYR A 275 9.03 3.20 13.64
C TYR A 275 8.06 2.37 14.50
N ALA A 276 8.48 1.14 14.78
CA ALA A 276 7.77 0.20 15.63
C ALA A 276 8.68 -0.19 16.81
N ASN A 277 8.09 -0.22 18.00
CA ASN A 277 8.74 -0.57 19.26
C ASN A 277 8.08 -1.77 19.96
N THR A 278 6.86 -2.17 19.55
CA THR A 278 6.17 -3.37 20.06
C THR A 278 5.95 -4.42 18.97
N ILE A 279 5.55 -5.64 19.37
CA ILE A 279 5.27 -6.75 18.45
C ILE A 279 4.09 -6.41 17.54
N GLU A 280 3.02 -5.79 18.07
CA GLU A 280 1.84 -5.39 17.32
C GLU A 280 2.18 -4.31 16.29
N GLU A 281 3.02 -3.35 16.67
CA GLU A 281 3.52 -2.31 15.76
C GLU A 281 4.41 -2.91 14.66
N GLU A 282 5.22 -3.93 14.98
CA GLU A 282 6.02 -4.64 13.98
C GLU A 282 5.16 -5.51 13.05
N MET A 283 4.11 -6.14 13.56
CA MET A 283 3.14 -6.85 12.74
C MET A 283 2.45 -5.88 11.78
N GLU A 284 2.01 -4.72 12.25
CA GLU A 284 1.41 -3.68 11.41
C GLU A 284 2.38 -3.16 10.34
N LYS A 285 3.65 -2.95 10.70
CA LYS A 285 4.71 -2.60 9.75
C LYS A 285 4.95 -3.71 8.72
N LEU A 286 4.90 -4.98 9.13
CA LEU A 286 5.02 -6.11 8.22
C LEU A 286 3.86 -6.15 7.20
N ARG A 287 2.63 -5.79 7.59
CA ARG A 287 1.49 -5.70 6.66
C ARG A 287 1.77 -4.76 5.50
N TYR A 288 2.45 -3.63 5.76
CA TYR A 288 2.90 -2.70 4.71
C TYR A 288 4.07 -3.25 3.90
N ASP A 289 5.04 -3.91 4.55
CA ASP A 289 6.16 -4.53 3.83
C ASP A 289 5.66 -5.62 2.86
N PHE A 290 4.69 -6.44 3.25
CA PHE A 290 4.09 -7.44 2.35
C PHE A 290 3.23 -6.83 1.24
N TYR A 291 2.53 -5.73 1.52
CA TYR A 291 1.87 -4.98 0.46
C TYR A 291 2.87 -4.52 -0.61
N TYR A 292 4.03 -4.02 -0.18
CA TYR A 292 5.10 -3.65 -1.11
C TYR A 292 5.59 -4.86 -1.92
N LEU A 293 5.88 -5.99 -1.27
CA LEU A 293 6.33 -7.21 -1.95
C LEU A 293 5.32 -7.72 -2.98
N LYS A 294 4.02 -7.66 -2.64
CA LYS A 294 2.93 -8.10 -3.50
C LYS A 294 2.72 -7.19 -4.72
N HIS A 295 2.87 -5.88 -4.53
CA HIS A 295 2.63 -4.86 -5.58
C HIS A 295 3.92 -4.26 -6.14
N MET A 296 5.02 -4.99 -6.08
CA MET A 296 6.32 -4.52 -6.56
C MET A 296 6.20 -4.09 -8.01
N SER A 297 6.37 -2.79 -8.21
CA SER A 297 6.31 -2.17 -9.53
C SER A 297 7.16 -0.91 -9.54
N PHE A 298 7.67 -0.59 -10.73
CA PHE A 298 8.47 0.61 -10.93
C PHE A 298 7.72 1.88 -10.49
N TRP A 299 6.41 1.92 -10.70
CA TRP A 299 5.57 3.04 -10.29
C TRP A 299 5.43 3.16 -8.78
N LEU A 300 5.36 2.03 -8.07
CA LEU A 300 5.34 2.03 -6.61
C LEU A 300 6.68 2.53 -6.05
N ASP A 301 7.81 2.09 -6.63
CA ASP A 301 9.15 2.56 -6.25
C ASP A 301 9.28 4.08 -6.43
N LEU A 302 8.89 4.61 -7.59
CA LEU A 302 8.91 6.05 -7.84
C LEU A 302 7.99 6.82 -6.88
N ARG A 303 6.80 6.28 -6.58
CA ARG A 303 5.88 6.88 -5.62
C ARG A 303 6.50 6.93 -4.22
N ILE A 304 7.14 5.85 -3.78
CA ILE A 304 7.84 5.79 -2.49
C ILE A 304 8.91 6.87 -2.44
N LEU A 305 9.78 6.96 -3.45
CA LEU A 305 10.84 7.97 -3.51
C LEU A 305 10.30 9.40 -3.46
N PHE A 306 9.24 9.68 -4.23
CA PHE A 306 8.60 11.00 -4.24
C PHE A 306 7.99 11.38 -2.89
N GLU A 307 7.24 10.47 -2.27
CA GLU A 307 6.62 10.71 -0.96
C GLU A 307 7.69 10.85 0.13
N THR A 308 8.80 10.10 0.05
CA THR A 308 9.95 10.27 0.95
C THR A 308 10.59 11.64 0.80
N ALA A 309 10.83 12.10 -0.44
CA ALA A 309 11.36 13.43 -0.69
C ALA A 309 10.41 14.53 -0.16
N ARG A 310 9.10 14.35 -0.37
CA ARG A 310 8.08 15.24 0.18
C ARG A 310 8.14 15.30 1.71
N ILE A 311 8.20 14.16 2.39
CA ILE A 311 8.29 14.08 3.86
C ILE A 311 9.53 14.80 4.39
N VAL A 312 10.69 14.58 3.76
CA VAL A 312 11.95 15.23 4.14
C VAL A 312 11.86 16.74 3.94
N TRP A 313 11.24 17.19 2.85
CA TRP A 313 11.09 18.62 2.56
C TRP A 313 10.09 19.32 3.49
N THR A 314 8.96 18.68 3.80
CA THR A 314 7.91 19.30 4.63
C THR A 314 8.13 19.14 6.12
N GLY A 315 9.13 18.35 6.55
CA GLY A 315 9.42 18.06 7.95
C GLY A 315 8.29 17.33 8.70
N HIS A 316 7.22 16.91 8.02
CA HIS A 316 6.12 16.18 8.63
C HIS A 316 6.59 14.75 8.89
N SER A 317 6.93 14.45 10.14
CA SER A 317 7.31 13.10 10.54
C SER A 317 6.21 12.09 10.20
N SER A 318 6.60 10.88 9.79
CA SER A 318 5.67 9.75 9.58
C SER A 318 4.79 9.46 10.80
N ALA A 319 5.15 9.98 11.99
CA ALA A 319 4.33 9.96 13.19
C ALA A 319 2.97 10.65 13.01
N ALA A 320 2.87 11.70 12.17
CA ALA A 320 1.59 12.32 11.84
C ALA A 320 0.71 11.46 10.88
N ALA A 321 1.33 10.53 10.14
CA ALA A 321 0.62 9.50 9.38
C ALA A 321 0.22 8.32 10.29
N ALA A 322 1.10 7.89 11.20
CA ALA A 322 0.82 6.88 12.23
C ALA A 322 -0.32 7.31 13.17
N ALA A 323 -0.39 8.59 13.53
CA ALA A 323 -1.48 9.16 14.32
C ALA A 323 -2.84 9.12 13.58
N ARG A 324 -2.86 8.99 12.24
CA ARG A 324 -4.09 8.72 11.46
C ARG A 324 -4.41 7.23 11.34
N VAL A 325 -3.41 6.35 11.53
CA VAL A 325 -3.57 4.89 11.63
C VAL A 325 -3.92 4.51 13.09
N GLY A 326 -4.74 5.34 13.75
CA GLY A 326 -5.03 5.27 15.18
C GLY A 326 -5.32 3.84 15.69
N ARG A 327 -4.82 3.58 16.89
CA ARG A 327 -5.07 2.35 17.69
C ARG A 327 -6.51 1.87 17.51
N PRO A 328 -6.76 0.55 17.40
CA PRO A 328 -8.11 0.02 17.30
C PRO A 328 -8.91 0.49 18.52
N ASP A 329 -9.86 1.40 18.29
CA ASP A 329 -10.80 1.82 19.32
C ASP A 329 -11.80 0.68 19.53
N ARG A 330 -11.93 0.23 20.77
CA ARG A 330 -12.63 -1.01 21.13
C ARG A 330 -14.16 -0.86 21.23
N SER A 331 -14.76 0.18 20.67
CA SER A 331 -16.21 0.39 20.81
C SER A 331 -16.88 0.87 19.53
N VAL A 332 -17.01 -0.03 18.55
CA VAL A 332 -18.10 0.07 17.57
C VAL A 332 -19.27 -0.75 18.10
N ASP A 333 -20.38 -0.09 18.45
CA ASP A 333 -21.60 -0.75 18.92
C ASP A 333 -22.32 -1.44 17.74
N TRP A 334 -21.97 -2.71 17.53
CA TRP A 334 -22.50 -3.58 16.47
C TRP A 334 -24.00 -3.85 16.59
N THR A 335 -24.56 -3.79 17.80
CA THR A 335 -25.95 -4.17 18.06
C THR A 335 -26.97 -3.21 17.46
N ARG A 336 -26.58 -1.95 17.24
CA ARG A 336 -27.46 -0.89 16.72
C ARG A 336 -27.65 -0.93 15.19
N ARG A 337 -26.92 -1.77 14.45
CA ARG A 337 -27.01 -1.88 12.98
C ARG A 337 -27.50 -3.22 12.47
N SER A 338 -27.36 -4.31 13.23
CA SER A 338 -28.02 -5.58 12.90
C SER A 338 -29.55 -5.48 12.90
N GLY A 339 -30.12 -4.50 13.63
CA GLY A 339 -31.56 -4.25 13.69
C GLY A 339 -32.10 -3.24 12.67
N ARG A 340 -31.31 -2.77 11.70
CA ARG A 340 -31.76 -1.73 10.75
C ARG A 340 -32.29 -2.29 9.43
N VAL A 341 -32.35 -3.61 9.32
CA VAL A 341 -32.94 -4.34 8.18
C VAL A 341 -33.83 -5.44 8.76
N ALA A 342 -34.96 -5.04 9.33
CA ALA A 342 -36.09 -5.90 9.62
C ALA A 342 -37.25 -5.47 8.74
#